data_AF-A0A953WHY8-F1
#
_entry.id   AF-A0A953WHY8-F1
#
_cell.length_a   1.000
_cell.length_b   1.000
_cell.length_c   1.000
_cell.angle_alpha   90.00
_cell.angle_beta   90.00
_cell.angle_gamma   90.00
#
_symmetry.space_group_name_H-M   'P 1'
#
loop_
_entity.id
_entity.type
_entity.pdbx_description
1 polymer ?
#
loop_
_entity_poly.entity_id
_entity_poly.type
_entity_poly.pdbx_seq_one_letter_code
_entity_poly.pdbx_strand_id
1 'polypeptide(L)'
;MRIRWMKRARPPILFALIGAVILTVPHTGLVPDWDKLGEWPDIIASICFIGAIGWTIGTLVDGLIKRRLAKLNFHEADNLQARKSATRLDVVRRIWVVAVGVISVAAALTLIPGVKQFGVSLFASAGIAGIAVGIAARPMLSNLIAGLQIAFTQPIRLDDAVV
;
A
#
# COMPACT_ATOMS: atom_id res chain seq x y z
N MET A 1 8.55 26.09 -8.31
CA MET A 1 7.38 25.18 -8.30
C MET A 1 7.32 24.43 -6.96
N ARG A 2 6.80 25.11 -5.92
CA ARG A 2 6.93 24.78 -4.49
C ARG A 2 5.74 23.93 -3.98
N ILE A 3 6.03 22.76 -3.40
CA ILE A 3 5.37 22.20 -2.19
C ILE A 3 3.84 21.89 -2.26
N ARG A 4 3.28 21.46 -3.39
CA ARG A 4 1.90 20.89 -3.41
C ARG A 4 1.78 19.46 -2.85
N TRP A 5 2.90 18.77 -2.62
CA TRP A 5 2.92 17.37 -2.15
C TRP A 5 2.60 17.19 -0.67
N MET A 6 2.88 18.20 0.17
CA MET A 6 2.63 18.11 1.62
C MET A 6 1.16 18.29 2.01
N LYS A 7 0.32 18.86 1.15
CA LYS A 7 -1.11 19.04 1.48
C LYS A 7 -1.97 17.78 1.30
N ARG A 8 -1.45 16.74 0.63
CA ARG A 8 -2.19 15.47 0.43
C ARG A 8 -1.85 14.37 1.42
N ALA A 9 -0.71 14.47 2.10
CA ALA A 9 -0.28 13.55 3.18
C ALA A 9 -0.70 14.01 4.59
N ARG A 10 -1.11 15.27 4.75
CA ARG A 10 -1.63 15.82 6.02
C ARG A 10 -3.01 15.28 6.45
N PRO A 11 -4.01 15.10 5.57
CA PRO A 11 -5.30 14.56 6.02
C PRO A 11 -5.22 13.17 6.66
N PRO A 12 -4.49 12.17 6.13
CA PRO A 12 -4.53 10.81 6.70
C PRO A 12 -3.81 10.66 8.04
N ILE A 13 -2.73 11.41 8.28
CA ILE A 13 -2.06 11.42 9.59
C ILE A 13 -2.97 12.08 10.63
N LEU A 14 -3.70 13.14 10.25
CA LEU A 14 -4.70 13.77 11.12
C LEU A 14 -5.89 12.84 11.38
N PHE A 15 -6.42 12.14 10.37
CA PHE A 15 -7.48 11.14 10.58
C PHE A 15 -7.01 9.93 11.39
N ALA A 16 -5.76 9.49 11.24
CA ALA A 16 -5.17 8.42 12.05
C ALA A 16 -4.99 8.87 13.50
N LEU A 17 -4.51 10.09 13.73
CA LEU A 17 -4.41 10.67 15.07
C LEU A 17 -5.79 10.88 15.70
N ILE A 18 -6.77 11.39 14.96
CA ILE A 18 -8.14 11.57 15.45
C ILE A 18 -8.78 10.22 15.77
N GLY A 19 -8.63 9.21 14.91
CA GLY A 19 -9.11 7.85 15.17
C GLY A 19 -8.42 7.20 16.38
N ALA A 20 -7.11 7.36 16.53
CA ALA A 20 -6.36 6.87 17.68
C ALA A 20 -6.73 7.59 18.99
N VAL A 21 -7.01 8.89 18.93
CA VAL A 21 -7.51 9.66 20.08
C VAL A 21 -8.91 9.15 20.46
N ILE A 22 -9.83 8.99 19.51
CA ILE A 22 -11.19 8.49 19.81
C ILE A 22 -11.16 7.07 20.37
N LEU A 23 -10.26 6.19 19.93
CA LEU A 23 -10.10 4.83 20.48
C LEU A 23 -9.49 4.80 21.90
N THR A 24 -8.68 5.79 22.26
CA THR A 24 -8.01 5.82 23.57
C THR A 24 -8.82 6.58 24.63
N VAL A 25 -9.71 7.48 24.22
CA VAL A 25 -10.53 8.29 25.13
C VAL A 25 -11.45 7.44 26.04
N PRO A 26 -12.11 6.36 25.60
CA PRO A 26 -12.89 5.49 26.49
C PRO A 26 -12.05 4.86 27.60
N HIS A 27 -10.81 4.47 27.30
CA HIS A 27 -9.88 3.86 28.26
C HIS A 27 -9.21 4.86 29.22
N THR A 28 -9.29 6.16 28.93
CA THR A 28 -8.67 7.20 29.78
C THR A 28 -9.53 7.61 30.98
N GLY A 29 -10.78 7.15 31.07
CA GLY A 29 -11.69 7.52 32.15
C GLY A 29 -12.09 9.02 32.15
N LEU A 30 -11.76 9.76 31.10
CA LEU A 30 -11.98 11.21 31.01
C LEU A 30 -13.44 11.61 30.71
N VAL A 31 -14.30 10.69 30.25
CA VAL A 31 -15.74 10.95 30.09
C VAL A 31 -16.55 9.90 30.87
N PRO A 32 -17.33 10.30 31.89
CA PRO A 32 -17.96 9.36 32.83
C PRO A 32 -19.09 8.47 32.29
N ASP A 33 -19.48 8.54 31.01
CA ASP A 33 -20.69 7.88 30.48
C ASP A 33 -20.47 7.14 29.14
N TRP A 34 -19.22 6.84 28.75
CA TRP A 34 -18.94 6.10 27.50
C TRP A 34 -19.65 4.74 27.42
N ASP A 35 -19.78 4.05 28.55
CA ASP A 35 -20.39 2.71 28.62
C ASP A 35 -21.89 2.70 28.24
N LYS A 36 -22.57 3.85 28.28
CA LYS A 36 -24.00 3.98 27.93
C LYS A 36 -24.26 4.11 26.43
N LEU A 37 -23.24 4.37 25.61
CA LEU A 37 -23.38 4.59 24.17
C LEU A 37 -23.34 3.29 23.34
N GLY A 38 -23.10 2.14 23.98
CA GLY A 38 -22.99 0.83 23.33
C GLY A 38 -21.67 0.65 22.57
N GLU A 39 -21.57 -0.40 21.75
CA GLU A 39 -20.34 -0.78 21.03
C GLU A 39 -20.07 0.05 19.74
N TRP A 40 -21.02 0.89 19.33
CA TRP A 40 -20.95 1.66 18.08
C TRP A 40 -19.79 2.67 18.01
N PRO A 41 -19.44 3.43 19.08
CA PRO A 41 -18.32 4.36 19.05
C PRO A 41 -16.99 3.66 18.74
N ASP A 42 -16.76 2.48 19.33
CA ASP A 42 -15.53 1.71 19.15
C ASP A 42 -15.41 1.15 17.73
N ILE A 43 -16.52 0.67 17.16
CA ILE A 43 -16.59 0.20 15.77
C ILE A 43 -16.28 1.35 14.81
N ILE A 44 -16.90 2.52 14.98
CA ILE A 44 -16.69 3.69 14.13
C ILE A 44 -15.24 4.17 14.21
N ALA A 45 -14.70 4.26 15.42
CA ALA A 45 -13.32 4.69 15.64
C ALA A 45 -12.31 3.70 15.01
N SER A 46 -12.58 2.40 15.11
CA SER A 46 -11.79 1.35 14.48
C SER A 46 -11.84 1.42 12.95
N ILE A 47 -13.02 1.67 12.36
CA ILE A 47 -13.17 1.86 10.90
C ILE A 47 -12.39 3.09 10.43
N CYS A 48 -12.51 4.22 11.15
CA CYS A 48 -11.75 5.43 10.85
C CYS A 48 -10.24 5.19 10.93
N PHE A 49 -9.78 4.43 11.92
CA PHE A 49 -8.37 4.11 12.10
C PHE A 49 -7.83 3.23 10.97
N ILE A 50 -8.54 2.15 10.62
CA ILE A 50 -8.17 1.28 9.49
C ILE A 50 -8.15 2.06 8.17
N GLY A 51 -9.18 2.88 7.92
CA GLY A 51 -9.25 3.74 6.75
C GLY A 51 -8.07 4.72 6.68
N ALA A 52 -7.66 5.28 7.81
CA ALA A 52 -6.52 6.19 7.88
C ALA A 52 -5.18 5.48 7.62
N ILE A 53 -4.98 4.27 8.15
CA ILE A 53 -3.81 3.44 7.84
C ILE A 53 -3.77 3.10 6.34
N GLY A 54 -4.87 2.60 5.80
CA GLY A 54 -4.98 2.25 4.37
C GLY A 54 -4.68 3.45 3.47
N TRP A 55 -5.26 4.61 3.79
CA TRP A 55 -4.99 5.84 3.05
C TRP A 55 -3.53 6.31 3.17
N THR A 56 -2.93 6.19 4.37
CA THR A 56 -1.52 6.54 4.61
C THR A 56 -0.60 5.70 3.75
N ILE A 57 -0.80 4.37 3.74
CA ILE A 57 -0.03 3.43 2.93
C ILE A 57 -0.19 3.75 1.45
N GLY A 58 -1.43 3.92 0.97
CA GLY A 58 -1.70 4.25 -0.43
C GLY A 58 -1.04 5.57 -0.86
N THR A 59 -1.08 6.58 0.00
CA THR A 59 -0.46 7.89 -0.27
C THR A 59 1.07 7.84 -0.26
N LEU A 60 1.67 7.02 0.62
CA LEU A 60 3.11 6.80 0.68
C LEU A 60 3.63 6.19 -0.63
N VAL A 61 2.99 5.10 -1.09
CA VAL A 61 3.35 4.42 -2.34
C VAL A 61 3.17 5.35 -3.54
N ASP A 62 2.03 6.05 -3.61
CA ASP A 62 1.77 7.07 -4.63
C ASP A 62 2.86 8.15 -4.66
N GLY A 63 3.27 8.62 -3.49
CA GLY A 63 4.33 9.62 -3.34
C GLY A 63 5.68 9.11 -3.82
N LEU A 64 6.06 7.88 -3.47
CA LEU A 64 7.31 7.24 -3.89
C LEU A 64 7.36 7.07 -5.41
N ILE A 65 6.30 6.55 -6.01
CA ILE A 65 6.24 6.33 -7.46
C ILE A 65 6.28 7.65 -8.22
N LYS A 66 5.53 8.66 -7.75
CA LYS A 66 5.57 9.99 -8.37
C LYS A 66 6.91 10.68 -8.22
N ARG A 67 7.63 10.48 -7.11
CA ARG A 67 9.02 10.96 -6.95
C ARG A 67 9.97 10.28 -7.93
N ARG A 68 9.79 8.98 -8.20
CA ARG A 68 10.56 8.26 -9.23
C ARG A 68 10.23 8.76 -10.63
N LEU A 69 8.95 8.96 -10.95
CA LEU A 69 8.49 9.53 -12.22
C LEU A 69 9.01 10.95 -12.46
N ALA A 70 9.05 11.79 -11.42
CA ALA A 70 9.55 13.16 -11.53
C ALA A 70 11.07 13.25 -11.77
N LYS A 71 11.82 12.17 -11.51
CA LYS A 71 13.25 12.05 -11.83
C LYS A 71 13.51 11.55 -13.26
N LEU A 72 12.46 11.15 -14.00
CA LEU A 72 12.60 10.84 -15.42
C LEU A 72 12.68 12.16 -16.19
N ASN A 73 13.80 12.41 -16.84
CA ASN A 73 13.99 13.58 -17.69
C ASN A 73 13.20 13.41 -18.98
N PHE A 74 12.06 14.10 -19.10
CA PHE A 74 11.24 14.14 -20.33
C PHE A 74 11.68 15.25 -21.30
N HIS A 75 12.89 15.80 -21.16
CA HIS A 75 13.34 16.97 -21.92
C HIS A 75 14.26 16.65 -23.12
N GLU A 76 14.63 15.38 -23.35
CA GLU A 76 15.41 14.98 -24.52
C GLU A 76 14.52 14.55 -25.69
N ALA A 77 14.99 14.78 -26.92
CA ALA A 77 14.21 14.49 -28.13
C ALA A 77 13.89 12.99 -28.31
N ASP A 78 14.65 12.08 -27.68
CA ASP A 78 14.46 10.62 -27.75
C ASP A 78 13.91 10.03 -26.43
N ASN A 79 12.68 10.42 -26.09
CA ASN A 79 12.04 10.06 -24.82
C ASN A 79 11.34 8.68 -24.80
N LEU A 80 11.57 7.80 -25.78
CA LEU A 80 10.85 6.52 -25.86
C LEU A 80 11.08 5.63 -24.62
N GLN A 81 12.30 5.58 -24.08
CA GLN A 81 12.61 4.83 -22.85
C GLN A 81 12.01 5.48 -21.60
N ALA A 82 12.03 6.82 -21.50
CA ALA A 82 11.43 7.55 -20.39
C ALA A 82 9.91 7.34 -20.34
N ARG A 83 9.24 7.35 -21.51
CA ARG A 83 7.79 7.09 -21.63
C ARG A 83 7.42 5.64 -21.31
N LYS A 84 8.18 4.66 -21.83
CA LYS A 84 7.95 3.24 -21.51
C LYS A 84 8.10 2.97 -20.01
N SER A 85 9.11 3.54 -19.37
CA SER A 85 9.33 3.44 -17.92
C SER A 85 8.21 4.10 -17.13
N ALA A 86 7.71 5.25 -17.58
CA ALA A 86 6.60 5.94 -16.94
C ALA A 86 5.32 5.10 -16.93
N THR A 87 4.97 4.48 -18.06
CA THR A 87 3.78 3.61 -18.16
C THR A 87 3.90 2.39 -17.23
N ARG A 88 5.07 1.73 -17.19
CA ARG A 88 5.28 0.58 -16.29
C ARG A 88 5.10 0.96 -14.82
N LEU A 89 5.66 2.09 -14.40
CA LEU A 89 5.54 2.59 -13.04
C LEU A 89 4.09 2.98 -12.69
N ASP A 90 3.35 3.56 -13.63
CA ASP A 90 1.94 3.91 -13.42
C ASP A 90 1.04 2.68 -13.32
N VAL A 91 1.31 1.61 -14.07
CA VAL A 91 0.59 0.34 -13.94
C VAL A 91 0.81 -0.25 -12.55
N VAL A 92 2.07 -0.33 -12.10
CA VAL A 92 2.41 -0.80 -10.75
C VAL A 92 1.68 0.03 -9.68
N ARG A 93 1.66 1.36 -9.84
CA ARG A 93 0.94 2.27 -8.94
C ARG A 93 -0.55 1.92 -8.85
N ARG A 94 -1.23 1.72 -9.99
CA ARG A 94 -2.66 1.40 -10.02
C ARG A 94 -2.96 0.09 -9.31
N ILE A 95 -2.15 -0.93 -9.55
CA ILE A 95 -2.29 -2.24 -8.89
C ILE A 95 -2.18 -2.07 -7.36
N TRP A 96 -1.18 -1.33 -6.88
CA TRP A 96 -1.01 -1.07 -5.45
C TRP A 96 -2.18 -0.32 -4.82
N VAL A 97 -2.67 0.75 -5.45
CA VAL A 97 -3.79 1.55 -4.92
C VAL A 97 -5.06 0.70 -4.83
N VAL A 98 -5.35 -0.11 -5.85
CA VAL A 98 -6.51 -1.02 -5.84
C VAL A 98 -6.37 -2.08 -4.75
N ALA A 99 -5.19 -2.71 -4.62
CA ALA A 99 -4.95 -3.73 -3.60
C ALA A 99 -5.15 -3.19 -2.18
N VAL A 100 -4.56 -2.03 -1.87
CA VAL A 100 -4.72 -1.37 -0.56
C VAL A 100 -6.19 -0.98 -0.32
N GLY A 101 -6.89 -0.49 -1.34
CA GLY A 101 -8.31 -0.17 -1.25
C GLY A 101 -9.18 -1.38 -0.90
N VAL A 102 -8.99 -2.49 -1.61
CA VAL A 102 -9.73 -3.75 -1.37
C VAL A 102 -9.48 -4.28 0.05
N ILE A 103 -8.21 -4.32 0.49
CA ILE A 103 -7.84 -4.77 1.84
C ILE A 103 -8.44 -3.87 2.92
N SER A 104 -8.40 -2.55 2.72
CA SER A 104 -8.95 -1.58 3.68
C SER A 104 -10.46 -1.73 3.84
N VAL A 105 -11.17 -1.95 2.72
CA VAL A 105 -12.62 -2.20 2.73
C VAL A 105 -12.93 -3.53 3.40
N ALA A 106 -12.21 -4.61 3.05
CA ALA A 106 -12.38 -5.92 3.70
C ALA A 106 -12.21 -5.83 5.22
N ALA A 107 -11.15 -5.14 5.66
CA ALA A 107 -10.87 -4.89 7.08
C ALA A 107 -11.99 -4.11 7.76
N ALA A 108 -12.46 -3.01 7.16
CA ALA A 108 -13.56 -2.22 7.70
C ALA A 108 -14.86 -3.03 7.84
N LEU A 109 -15.18 -3.90 6.87
CA LEU A 109 -16.37 -4.77 6.95
C LEU A 109 -16.30 -5.77 8.11
N THR A 110 -15.11 -6.30 8.44
CA THR A 110 -14.98 -7.27 9.55
C THR A 110 -15.31 -6.71 10.93
N LEU A 111 -15.30 -5.38 11.09
CA LEU A 111 -15.65 -4.71 12.34
C LEU A 111 -17.16 -4.62 12.57
N ILE A 112 -17.97 -4.68 11.51
CA ILE A 112 -19.42 -4.53 11.62
C ILE A 112 -20.05 -5.92 11.79
N PRO A 113 -20.67 -6.24 12.94
CA PRO A 113 -21.15 -7.59 13.23
C PRO A 113 -22.14 -8.12 12.18
N GLY A 114 -22.99 -7.26 11.62
CA GLY A 114 -23.96 -7.64 10.58
C GLY A 114 -23.38 -7.99 9.21
N VAL A 115 -22.16 -7.55 8.88
CA VAL A 115 -21.52 -7.81 7.57
C VAL A 115 -20.12 -8.41 7.67
N LYS A 116 -19.70 -8.80 8.88
CA LYS A 116 -18.37 -9.37 9.14
C LYS A 116 -18.03 -10.54 8.23
N GLN A 117 -19.00 -11.42 7.95
CA GLN A 117 -18.79 -12.59 7.10
C GLN A 117 -18.40 -12.21 5.67
N PHE A 118 -18.88 -11.08 5.15
CA PHE A 118 -18.46 -10.56 3.84
C PHE A 118 -17.02 -10.05 3.86
N GLY A 119 -16.60 -9.41 4.95
CA GLY A 119 -15.20 -9.00 5.12
C GLY A 119 -14.26 -10.21 5.17
N VAL A 120 -14.63 -11.24 5.94
CA VAL A 120 -13.85 -12.48 6.06
C VAL A 120 -13.78 -13.24 4.74
N SER A 121 -14.88 -13.36 3.99
CA SER A 121 -14.88 -14.03 2.68
C SER A 121 -14.07 -13.28 1.63
N LEU A 122 -14.08 -11.93 1.68
CA LEU A 122 -13.23 -11.11 0.83
C LEU A 122 -11.74 -11.30 1.16
N PHE A 123 -11.37 -11.39 2.44
CA PHE A 123 -10.01 -11.74 2.84
C PHE A 123 -9.59 -13.14 2.38
N ALA A 124 -10.48 -14.12 2.52
CA ALA A 124 -10.20 -15.49 2.09
C ALA A 124 -9.91 -15.55 0.58
N SER A 125 -10.74 -14.89 -0.24
CA SER A 125 -10.53 -14.83 -1.69
C SER A 125 -9.30 -14.01 -2.09
N ALA A 126 -9.03 -12.90 -1.41
CA ALA A 126 -7.81 -12.11 -1.60
C ALA A 126 -6.55 -12.93 -1.28
N GLY A 127 -6.61 -13.79 -0.25
CA GLY A 127 -5.53 -14.73 0.09
C GLY A 127 -5.26 -15.72 -1.05
N ILE A 128 -6.31 -16.35 -1.59
CA ILE A 128 -6.19 -17.27 -2.73
C ILE A 128 -5.63 -16.56 -3.96
N ALA A 129 -6.13 -15.36 -4.28
CA ALA A 129 -5.60 -14.55 -5.38
C ALA A 129 -4.12 -14.18 -5.16
N GLY A 130 -3.74 -13.85 -3.93
CA GLY A 130 -2.36 -13.57 -3.54
C GLY A 130 -1.44 -14.76 -3.76
N ILE A 131 -1.89 -15.98 -3.42
CA ILE A 131 -1.15 -17.23 -3.69
C ILE A 131 -0.96 -17.41 -5.20
N ALA A 132 -2.01 -17.24 -6.00
CA ALA A 132 -1.92 -17.36 -7.46
C ALA A 132 -0.91 -16.36 -8.07
N VAL A 133 -0.97 -15.10 -7.64
CA VAL A 133 -0.01 -14.06 -8.07
C VAL A 133 1.41 -14.40 -7.61
N GLY A 134 1.60 -14.89 -6.38
CA GLY A 134 2.89 -15.30 -5.85
C GLY A 134 3.50 -16.47 -6.63
N ILE A 135 2.69 -17.46 -7.01
CA ILE A 135 3.12 -18.57 -7.87
C ILE A 135 3.51 -18.05 -9.25
N ALA A 136 2.73 -17.14 -9.83
CA ALA A 136 3.03 -16.54 -11.13
C ALA A 136 4.33 -15.70 -11.11
N ALA A 137 4.68 -15.10 -9.97
CA ALA A 137 5.89 -14.32 -9.80
C ALA A 137 7.18 -15.15 -9.62
N ARG A 138 7.07 -16.48 -9.41
CA ARG A 138 8.22 -17.36 -9.14
C ARG A 138 9.36 -17.24 -10.15
N PRO A 139 9.15 -17.22 -11.49
CA PRO A 139 10.26 -17.13 -12.44
C PRO A 139 11.04 -15.81 -12.30
N MET A 140 10.33 -14.70 -12.05
CA MET A 140 10.96 -13.40 -11.84
C MET A 140 11.85 -13.41 -10.59
N LEU A 141 11.35 -13.98 -9.48
CA LEU A 141 12.10 -14.10 -8.24
C LEU A 141 13.30 -15.04 -8.39
N SER A 142 13.11 -16.19 -9.04
CA SER A 142 14.16 -17.16 -9.33
C SER A 142 15.30 -16.54 -10.14
N ASN A 143 14.96 -15.80 -11.21
CA ASN A 143 15.94 -15.12 -12.05
C ASN A 143 16.66 -13.99 -11.31
N LEU A 144 15.97 -13.28 -10.42
CA LEU A 144 16.59 -12.23 -9.59
C LEU A 144 17.58 -12.84 -8.59
N ILE A 145 17.22 -13.95 -7.94
CA ILE A 145 18.11 -14.67 -7.03
C ILE A 145 19.31 -15.21 -7.79
N ALA A 146 19.10 -15.82 -8.96
CA ALA A 146 20.19 -16.30 -9.82
C ALA A 146 21.12 -15.15 -10.25
N GLY A 147 20.56 -14.00 -10.64
CA GLY A 147 21.34 -12.82 -10.99
C GLY A 147 22.17 -12.28 -9.81
N LEU A 148 21.57 -12.25 -8.61
CA LEU A 148 22.28 -11.86 -7.39
C LEU A 148 23.39 -12.85 -7.05
N GLN A 149 23.13 -14.15 -7.19
CA GLN A 149 24.12 -15.21 -7.00
C GLN A 149 25.30 -15.04 -7.96
N ILE A 150 25.04 -14.88 -9.27
CA ILE A 150 26.09 -14.64 -10.27
C ILE A 150 26.90 -13.38 -9.94
N ALA A 151 26.24 -12.31 -9.51
CA ALA A 151 26.93 -11.07 -9.14
C ALA A 151 27.89 -11.25 -7.95
N PHE A 152 27.52 -12.10 -6.98
CA PHE A 152 28.36 -12.39 -5.80
C PHE A 152 29.45 -13.43 -6.06
N THR A 153 29.12 -14.51 -6.78
CA THR A 153 30.07 -15.59 -7.05
C THR A 153 30.99 -15.29 -8.23
N GLN A 154 30.67 -14.25 -9.03
CA GLN A 154 31.40 -13.79 -10.21
C GLN A 154 31.95 -14.96 -11.07
N PRO A 155 31.12 -15.93 -11.48
CA PRO A 155 31.59 -17.09 -12.24
C PRO A 155 31.99 -16.72 -13.68
N ILE A 156 31.48 -15.59 -14.17
CA ILE A 156 31.78 -15.02 -15.47
C ILE A 156 32.15 -13.56 -15.22
N ARG A 157 33.31 -13.14 -15.72
CA ARG A 157 33.78 -11.77 -15.56
C ARG A 157 33.35 -10.93 -16.76
N LEU A 158 33.22 -9.63 -16.55
CA LEU A 158 33.10 -8.69 -17.66
C LEU A 158 34.37 -8.84 -18.52
N ASP A 159 34.20 -8.97 -19.84
CA ASP A 159 35.23 -9.24 -20.85
C ASP A 159 35.66 -10.71 -21.06
N ASP A 160 35.00 -11.70 -20.44
CA ASP A 160 35.21 -13.11 -20.82
C ASP A 160 34.56 -13.43 -22.18
N ALA A 161 35.37 -13.94 -23.13
CA ALA A 161 34.88 -14.48 -24.39
C ALA A 161 34.25 -15.85 -24.14
N VAL A 162 32.92 -15.87 -24.02
CA VAL A 162 32.12 -17.09 -23.85
C VAL A 162 31.36 -17.40 -25.15
N VAL A 163 31.51 -18.63 -25.65
CA VAL A 163 30.82 -19.17 -26.84
C VAL A 163 29.63 -20.01 -26.41
#